data_AF-A0AA96DYW7-F1
#
_entry.id   AF-A0AA96DYW7-F1
#
_cell.length_a   1.000
_cell.length_b   1.000
_cell.length_c   1.000
_cell.angle_alpha   90.00
_cell.angle_beta   90.00
_cell.angle_gamma   90.00
#
_symmetry.space_group_name_H-M   'P 1'
#
loop_
_entity.id
_entity.type
_entity.pdbx_description
1 polymer ?
#
loop_
_entity_poly.entity_id
_entity_poly.type
_entity_poly.pdbx_seq_one_letter_code
_entity_poly.pdbx_strand_id
1 'polypeptide(L)'
;MVNYKLVYTKQAGKDAKKLSNSGLKSKALELLEIISLNPYQNPPPYEKLIGDLNSAISRRINIQHRLVYEVLEDIKTIKVIRMWSHYGDRSEFCVN
;
A
#
# COMPACT_ATOMS: atom_id res chain seq x y z
N MET A 1 8.01 -5.19 -20.07
CA MET A 1 7.32 -4.69 -18.86
C MET A 1 7.71 -5.58 -17.69
N VAL A 2 8.11 -5.00 -16.56
CA VAL A 2 8.44 -5.76 -15.35
C VAL A 2 7.16 -5.88 -14.54
N ASN A 3 6.69 -7.10 -14.28
CA ASN A 3 5.48 -7.31 -13.51
C ASN A 3 5.87 -7.69 -12.08
N TYR A 4 5.51 -6.86 -11.10
CA TYR A 4 5.75 -7.15 -9.69
C TYR A 4 4.65 -8.06 -9.13
N LYS A 5 5.05 -9.06 -8.36
CA LYS A 5 4.10 -9.92 -7.67
C LYS A 5 3.50 -9.20 -6.47
N LEU A 6 2.18 -9.14 -6.36
CA LEU A 6 1.50 -8.61 -5.17
C LEU A 6 1.35 -9.69 -4.10
N VAL A 7 1.81 -9.41 -2.89
CA VAL A 7 1.58 -10.23 -1.70
C VAL A 7 0.91 -9.40 -0.61
N TYR A 8 -0.05 -9.99 0.09
CA TYR A 8 -0.88 -9.27 1.05
C TYR A 8 -0.63 -9.80 2.46
N THR A 9 -0.45 -8.90 3.41
CA THR A 9 -0.47 -9.27 4.83
C THR A 9 -1.89 -9.62 5.29
N LYS A 10 -2.00 -10.33 6.42
CA LYS A 10 -3.30 -10.61 7.05
C LYS A 10 -4.09 -9.34 7.33
N GLN A 11 -3.39 -8.26 7.71
CA GLN A 11 -4.03 -6.97 7.99
C GLN A 11 -4.52 -6.31 6.71
N ALA A 12 -3.73 -6.29 5.64
CA ALA A 12 -4.16 -5.82 4.34
C ALA A 12 -5.41 -6.57 3.83
N GLY A 13 -5.50 -7.89 4.05
CA GLY A 13 -6.70 -8.66 3.72
C GLY A 13 -7.96 -8.20 4.46
N LYS A 14 -7.85 -7.79 5.74
CA LYS A 14 -8.96 -7.19 6.49
C LYS A 14 -9.32 -5.80 5.97
N ASP A 15 -8.31 -4.99 5.66
CA ASP A 15 -8.46 -3.66 5.12
C ASP A 15 -9.17 -3.68 3.75
N ALA A 16 -8.85 -4.66 2.89
CA ALA A 16 -9.50 -4.86 1.60
C ALA A 16 -11.02 -5.10 1.74
N LYS A 17 -11.43 -5.88 2.74
CA LYS A 17 -12.86 -6.09 3.03
C LYS A 17 -13.55 -4.78 3.43
N LYS A 18 -12.89 -3.96 4.27
CA LYS A 18 -13.41 -2.64 4.66
C LYS A 18 -13.52 -1.71 3.45
N LEU A 19 -12.48 -1.62 2.61
CA LEU A 19 -12.49 -0.85 1.36
C LEU A 19 -13.63 -1.26 0.43
N SER A 20 -13.88 -2.56 0.31
CA SER A 20 -14.97 -3.08 -0.51
C SER A 20 -16.34 -2.64 0.01
N ASN A 21 -16.55 -2.65 1.33
CA ASN A 21 -17.81 -2.24 1.94
C ASN A 21 -18.05 -0.73 1.86
N SER A 22 -16.99 0.07 1.74
CA SER A 22 -17.06 1.54 1.64
C SER A 22 -17.07 2.09 0.21
N GLY A 23 -17.20 1.22 -0.81
CA GLY A 23 -17.24 1.64 -2.21
C GLY A 23 -15.90 2.12 -2.79
N LEU A 24 -14.78 1.95 -2.06
CA LEU A 24 -13.44 2.36 -2.50
C LEU A 24 -12.67 1.25 -3.24
N LYS A 25 -13.34 0.12 -3.51
CA LYS A 25 -12.76 -1.05 -4.16
C LYS A 25 -12.10 -0.72 -5.50
N SER A 26 -12.81 -0.06 -6.39
CA SER A 26 -12.33 0.21 -7.76
C SER A 26 -11.03 1.01 -7.74
N LYS A 27 -11.00 2.09 -6.96
CA LYS A 27 -9.83 2.95 -6.84
C LYS A 27 -8.63 2.24 -6.20
N ALA A 28 -8.88 1.34 -5.25
CA ALA A 28 -7.82 0.53 -4.66
C ALA A 28 -7.26 -0.48 -5.68
N LEU A 29 -8.10 -1.12 -6.49
CA LEU A 29 -7.67 -2.03 -7.55
C LEU A 29 -6.83 -1.31 -8.61
N GLU A 30 -7.27 -0.14 -9.08
CA GLU A 30 -6.51 0.67 -10.03
C GLU A 30 -5.11 1.00 -9.51
N LEU A 31 -5.00 1.38 -8.22
CA LEU A 31 -3.71 1.64 -7.59
C LEU A 31 -2.84 0.38 -7.49
N LEU A 32 -3.42 -0.78 -7.21
CA LEU A 32 -2.72 -2.06 -7.16
C LEU A 32 -2.17 -2.46 -8.53
N GLU A 33 -2.94 -2.23 -9.59
CA GLU A 33 -2.50 -2.47 -10.97
C GLU A 33 -1.33 -1.54 -11.34
N ILE A 34 -1.45 -0.24 -11.05
CA ILE A 34 -0.37 0.73 -11.30
C ILE A 34 0.92 0.32 -10.60
N ILE A 35 0.87 -0.02 -9.31
CA ILE A 35 2.09 -0.38 -8.58
C ILE A 35 2.66 -1.72 -9.04
N SER A 36 1.81 -2.67 -9.48
CA SER A 36 2.29 -3.94 -10.03
C SER A 36 3.11 -3.76 -11.30
N LEU A 37 2.81 -2.73 -12.10
CA LEU A 37 3.58 -2.38 -13.30
C LEU A 37 4.81 -1.56 -12.95
N ASN A 38 4.65 -0.54 -12.11
CA ASN A 38 5.74 0.31 -11.65
C ASN A 38 5.44 0.87 -10.24
N PRO A 39 6.11 0.35 -9.20
CA PRO A 39 5.87 0.78 -7.83
C PRO A 39 6.29 2.23 -7.54
N TYR A 40 7.13 2.83 -8.40
CA TYR A 40 7.59 4.22 -8.27
C TYR A 40 6.97 5.14 -9.32
N GLN A 41 5.90 4.72 -9.99
CA GLN A 41 5.22 5.54 -10.99
C GLN A 41 4.69 6.82 -10.36
N ASN A 42 4.91 7.95 -11.05
CA ASN A 42 4.34 9.25 -10.76
C ASN A 42 3.95 9.91 -12.10
N PRO A 43 2.69 10.36 -12.31
CA PRO A 43 1.53 10.30 -11.40
C PRO A 43 0.86 8.91 -11.32
N PRO A 44 0.14 8.57 -10.23
CA PRO A 44 -0.20 9.38 -9.04
C PRO A 44 0.94 9.53 -8.02
N PRO A 45 0.92 10.58 -7.17
CA PRO A 45 2.01 10.86 -6.24
C PRO A 45 2.11 9.81 -5.14
N TYR A 46 3.33 9.57 -4.68
CA TYR A 46 3.65 8.69 -3.57
C TYR A 46 4.58 9.39 -2.59
N GLU A 47 4.56 8.97 -1.34
CA GLU A 47 5.44 9.43 -0.27
C GLU A 47 6.28 8.24 0.20
N LYS A 48 7.61 8.37 0.15
CA LYS A 48 8.50 7.37 0.74
C LYS A 48 8.50 7.57 2.26
N LEU A 49 8.26 6.50 3.00
CA LEU A 49 8.39 6.50 4.45
C LEU A 49 9.87 6.25 4.78
N ILE A 50 10.49 7.20 5.48
CA ILE A 50 11.91 7.16 5.84
C ILE A 50 12.00 6.80 7.33
N GLY A 51 12.72 5.72 7.65
CA GLY A 51 12.97 5.20 9.00
C GLY A 51 13.68 3.85 8.91
N ASP A 52 13.81 3.11 10.03
CA ASP A 52 14.39 1.75 10.08
C ASP A 52 13.59 0.69 9.27
N LEU A 53 12.50 1.10 8.64
CA LEU A 53 11.56 0.26 7.91
C LEU A 53 11.86 0.29 6.41
N ASN A 54 12.53 -0.76 5.95
CA ASN A 54 12.65 -1.24 4.57
C ASN A 54 11.75 -0.54 3.53
N SER A 55 12.26 0.49 2.85
CA SER A 55 11.72 1.06 1.60
C SER A 55 10.19 1.11 1.49
N ALA A 56 9.50 1.48 2.57
CA ALA A 56 8.05 1.50 2.59
C ALA A 56 7.53 2.76 1.89
N ILE A 57 6.45 2.61 1.14
CA ILE A 57 5.87 3.67 0.31
C ILE A 57 4.39 3.81 0.65
N SER A 58 3.94 5.06 0.74
CA SER A 58 2.55 5.43 0.96
C SER A 58 1.95 6.08 -0.29
N ARG A 59 0.75 5.66 -0.69
CA ARG A 59 -0.06 6.30 -1.74
C ARG A 59 -1.45 6.62 -1.23
N ARG A 60 -2.04 7.71 -1.69
CA ARG A 60 -3.40 8.11 -1.30
C ARG A 60 -4.45 7.35 -2.10
N ILE A 61 -5.38 6.68 -1.41
CA ILE A 61 -6.59 6.11 -2.02
C ILE A 61 -7.68 7.20 -2.03
N ASN A 62 -7.90 7.84 -0.89
CA ASN A 62 -8.75 9.02 -0.75
C ASN A 62 -8.11 10.01 0.26
N ILE A 63 -8.87 11.00 0.72
CA ILE A 63 -8.37 11.97 1.70
C ILE A 63 -8.11 11.36 3.10
N GLN A 64 -8.75 10.24 3.43
CA GLN A 64 -8.68 9.60 4.76
C GLN A 64 -7.76 8.37 4.80
N HIS A 65 -7.61 7.66 3.68
CA HIS A 65 -7.02 6.32 3.60
C HIS A 65 -5.84 6.29 2.65
N ARG A 66 -4.82 5.56 3.09
CA ARG A 66 -3.58 5.36 2.36
C ARG A 66 -3.32 3.88 2.15
N LEU A 67 -2.80 3.58 0.97
CA LEU A 67 -2.16 2.33 0.63
C LEU A 67 -0.71 2.41 1.09
N VAL A 68 -0.26 1.46 1.91
CA VAL A 68 1.12 1.35 2.37
C VAL A 68 1.67 0.01 1.92
N TYR A 69 2.78 0.05 1.19
CA TYR A 69 3.43 -1.14 0.64
C TYR A 69 4.94 -1.04 0.72
N GLU A 70 5.59 -2.19 0.77
CA GLU A 70 7.04 -2.37 0.74
C GLU A 70 7.41 -2.99 -0.62
N VAL A 71 8.46 -2.45 -1.25
CA VAL A 71 8.96 -2.96 -2.53
C VAL A 71 10.20 -3.80 -2.28
N LEU A 72 10.10 -5.09 -2.55
CA LEU A 72 11.19 -6.05 -2.47
C LEU A 72 11.80 -6.19 -3.86
N GLU A 73 12.81 -5.36 -4.13
CA GLU A 73 13.45 -5.26 -5.45
C GLU A 73 14.13 -6.57 -5.89
N ASP A 74 14.77 -7.28 -4.96
CA ASP A 74 15.50 -8.53 -5.23
C ASP A 74 14.62 -9.62 -5.83
N ILE A 75 13.38 -9.72 -5.36
CA ILE A 75 12.41 -10.74 -5.76
C ILE A 75 11.24 -10.16 -6.56
N LYS A 76 11.34 -8.89 -6.99
CA LYS A 76 10.29 -8.15 -7.72
C LYS A 76 8.89 -8.38 -7.15
N THR A 77 8.78 -8.20 -5.84
CA THR A 77 7.54 -8.43 -5.09
C THR A 77 7.15 -7.18 -4.34
N ILE A 78 5.86 -6.85 -4.37
CA ILE A 78 5.28 -5.75 -3.61
C ILE A 78 4.47 -6.35 -2.48
N LYS A 79 4.87 -6.02 -1.27
CA LYS A 79 4.21 -6.46 -0.05
C LYS A 79 3.28 -5.38 0.45
N VAL A 80 1.97 -5.62 0.34
CA VAL A 80 0.93 -4.70 0.80
C VAL A 80 0.72 -4.88 2.29
N ILE A 81 1.02 -3.84 3.05
CA ILE A 81 1.00 -3.84 4.52
C ILE A 81 -0.36 -3.35 5.02
N ARG A 82 -0.79 -2.17 4.55
CA ARG A 82 -2.07 -1.55 4.93
C ARG A 82 -2.75 -0.98 3.69
N MET A 83 -4.08 -1.07 3.66
CA MET A 83 -4.90 -0.37 2.67
C MET A 83 -5.96 0.53 3.32
N TRP A 84 -6.11 0.41 4.64
CA TRP A 84 -7.04 1.17 5.45
C TRP A 84 -6.32 1.67 6.70
N SER A 85 -5.84 2.91 6.63
CA SER A 85 -5.36 3.67 7.78
C SER A 85 -6.28 4.86 7.98
N HIS A 86 -6.68 5.14 9.22
CA HIS A 86 -7.33 6.41 9.56
C HIS A 86 -6.27 7.37 10.07
N TYR A 87 -6.41 8.67 9.78
CA TYR A 87 -5.52 9.68 10.35
C TYR A 87 -5.69 9.66 11.87
N GLY A 88 -4.64 9.26 12.60
CA GLY A 88 -4.67 9.12 14.07
C GLY A 88 -4.78 7.68 14.60
N ASP A 89 -4.90 6.67 13.74
CA ASP A 89 -4.81 5.28 14.16
C ASP A 89 -3.32 4.96 14.44
N ARG A 90 -2.87 5.24 15.68
CA ARG A 90 -1.61 4.72 16.23
C ARG A 90 -1.74 3.20 16.42
N SER A 91 -1.84 2.44 15.34
CA SER A 91 -1.73 0.98 15.37
C SER A 91 -0.38 0.54 14.80
N GLU A 92 0.57 0.39 15.74
CA GLU A 92 1.70 -0.56 15.70
C GLU A 92 2.73 -0.43 14.57
N PHE A 93 3.34 0.75 14.43
CA PHE A 93 4.70 0.87 13.89
C PHE A 93 5.72 1.38 14.92
N CYS A 94 5.37 1.33 16.21
CA CYS A 94 6.37 1.37 17.28
C CYS A 94 6.75 -0.07 17.61
N VAL A 95 7.79 -0.56 16.95
CA VAL A 95 8.60 -1.65 17.49
C VAL A 95 9.31 -1.05 18.72
N ASN A 96 9.05 -1.60 19.90
CA ASN A 96 10.01 -1.68 21.00
C ASN A 96 10.21 -3.18 21.25
#